data_AF-A0A4J1RCS6-F1
#
_entry.id   AF-A0A4J1RCS6-F1
#
_cell.length_a   1.000
_cell.length_b   1.000
_cell.length_c   1.000
_cell.angle_alpha   90.00
_cell.angle_beta   90.00
_cell.angle_gamma   90.00
#
_symmetry.space_group_name_H-M   'P 1'
#
loop_
_entity.id
_entity.type
_entity.pdbx_description
1 polymer ?
#
loop_
_entity_poly.entity_id
_entity_poly.type
_entity_poly.pdbx_seq_one_letter_code
_entity_poly.pdbx_strand_id
1 'polypeptide(L)'
;MVPKTATSTETKTITRIIHYVDKVTNQNVKEDVVQPVTLSRTKTENKVTGVVTYGEWTTGNWDEVISGKIDKYKAPDIPTV
;
A
#
# COMPACT_ATOMS: atom_id res chain seq x y z
N MET A 1 8.86 -21.38 -36.16
CA MET A 1 9.52 -20.67 -35.05
C MET A 1 8.69 -20.92 -33.79
N VAL A 2 9.27 -21.52 -32.74
CA VAL A 2 8.57 -21.66 -31.45
C VAL A 2 8.69 -20.31 -30.73
N PRO A 3 7.60 -19.69 -30.24
CA PRO A 3 7.69 -18.45 -29.48
C PRO A 3 8.57 -18.68 -28.23
N LYS A 4 9.66 -17.93 -28.10
CA LYS A 4 10.45 -17.89 -26.88
C LYS A 4 9.89 -16.79 -25.98
N THR A 5 9.20 -17.16 -24.92
CA THR A 5 8.68 -16.21 -23.93
C THR A 5 9.61 -16.13 -22.72
N ALA A 6 9.69 -14.95 -22.10
CA ALA A 6 10.31 -14.77 -20.79
C ALA A 6 9.27 -14.25 -19.79
N THR A 7 9.24 -14.87 -18.61
CA THR A 7 8.32 -14.51 -17.54
C THR A 7 9.10 -13.85 -16.40
N SER A 8 8.57 -12.75 -15.89
CA SER A 8 9.10 -12.02 -14.74
C SER A 8 7.96 -11.54 -13.86
N THR A 9 8.29 -11.07 -12.66
CA THR A 9 7.32 -10.49 -11.74
C THR A 9 7.58 -8.98 -11.64
N GLU A 10 6.52 -8.20 -11.81
CA GLU A 10 6.53 -6.77 -11.51
C GLU A 10 5.91 -6.57 -10.13
N THR A 11 6.51 -5.72 -9.29
CA THR A 11 6.01 -5.40 -7.95
C THR A 11 5.77 -3.91 -7.79
N LYS A 12 4.81 -3.54 -6.96
CA LYS A 12 4.53 -2.17 -6.56
C LYS A 12 4.11 -2.12 -5.10
N THR A 13 4.72 -1.22 -4.33
CA THR A 13 4.32 -0.98 -2.94
C THR A 13 3.37 0.22 -2.87
N ILE A 14 2.26 0.04 -2.15
CA ILE A 14 1.28 1.07 -1.85
C ILE A 14 1.27 1.25 -0.34
N THR A 15 1.50 2.48 0.13
CA THR A 15 1.65 2.77 1.56
C THR A 15 0.50 3.63 2.06
N ARG A 16 -0.17 3.18 3.13
CA ARG A 16 -1.08 4.01 3.94
C ARG A 16 -0.29 4.60 5.10
N ILE A 17 -0.44 5.89 5.36
CA ILE A 17 0.12 6.57 6.52
C ILE A 17 -1.03 7.18 7.30
N ILE A 18 -1.13 6.86 8.59
CA ILE A 18 -2.15 7.38 9.50
C ILE A 18 -1.48 8.40 10.40
N HIS A 19 -1.87 9.67 10.24
CA HIS A 19 -1.41 10.78 11.05
C HIS A 19 -2.34 11.02 12.23
N TYR A 20 -1.78 11.30 13.40
CA TYR A 20 -2.52 11.73 14.58
C TYR A 20 -2.18 13.18 14.85
N VAL A 21 -3.12 14.09 14.57
CA VAL A 21 -2.88 15.53 14.67
C VAL A 21 -3.81 16.20 15.68
N ASP A 22 -3.32 17.25 16.33
CA ASP A 22 -4.15 18.17 17.08
C ASP A 22 -5.14 18.87 16.12
N LYS A 23 -6.43 18.85 16.46
CA LYS A 23 -7.50 19.37 15.60
C LYS A 23 -7.40 20.88 15.31
N VAL A 24 -6.78 21.65 16.21
CA VAL A 24 -6.66 23.10 16.11
C VAL A 24 -5.34 23.50 15.48
N THR A 25 -4.23 22.90 15.91
CA THR A 25 -2.87 23.31 15.49
C THR A 25 -2.32 22.48 14.33
N ASN A 26 -2.95 21.34 14.02
CA ASN A 26 -2.52 20.36 13.03
C ASN A 26 -1.12 19.77 13.29
N GLN A 27 -0.61 19.90 14.52
CA GLN A 27 0.65 19.30 14.94
C GLN A 27 0.48 17.82 15.23
N ASN A 28 1.47 16.99 14.89
CA ASN A 28 1.46 15.58 15.24
C ASN A 28 1.52 15.40 16.76
N VAL A 29 0.60 14.61 17.29
CA VAL A 29 0.46 14.34 18.74
C VAL A 29 0.87 12.92 19.12
N LYS A 30 1.12 12.08 18.12
CA LYS A 30 1.59 10.70 18.21
C LYS A 30 2.34 10.36 16.92
N GLU A 31 3.22 9.36 16.99
CA GLU A 31 3.87 8.81 15.81
C GLU A 31 2.87 8.28 14.77
N ASP A 32 3.24 8.43 13.50
CA ASP A 32 2.45 7.92 12.40
C ASP A 32 2.44 6.40 12.36
N VAL A 33 1.32 5.82 11.95
CA VAL A 33 1.27 4.38 11.61
C VAL A 33 1.44 4.23 10.10
N VAL A 34 2.52 3.55 9.70
CA VAL A 34 2.87 3.32 8.30
C VAL A 34 2.58 1.86 7.94
N GLN A 35 1.70 1.64 6.96
CA GLN A 35 1.29 0.31 6.51
C GLN A 35 1.57 0.14 5.00
N PRO A 36 2.74 -0.43 4.63
CA PRO A 36 3.05 -0.76 3.26
C PRO A 36 2.40 -2.09 2.85
N VAL A 37 1.81 -2.11 1.66
CA VAL A 37 1.29 -3.32 1.00
C VAL A 37 1.97 -3.45 -0.35
N THR A 38 2.66 -4.57 -0.58
CA THR A 38 3.32 -4.86 -1.86
C THR A 38 2.45 -5.77 -2.70
N LEU A 39 2.02 -5.27 -3.84
CA LEU A 39 1.30 -6.03 -4.84
C LEU A 39 2.27 -6.52 -5.92
N SER A 40 1.94 -7.61 -6.58
CA SER A 40 2.71 -8.13 -7.71
C SER A 40 1.81 -8.55 -8.87
N ARG A 41 2.36 -8.55 -10.08
CA ARG A 41 1.72 -9.14 -11.27
C ARG A 41 2.75 -9.84 -12.14
N THR A 42 2.30 -10.83 -12.90
CA THR A 42 3.14 -11.49 -13.90
C THR A 42 3.33 -10.58 -15.12
N LYS A 43 4.56 -10.52 -15.63
CA LYS A 43 4.94 -9.86 -16.88
C LYS A 43 5.55 -10.89 -17.82
N THR A 44 4.92 -11.08 -18.97
CA THR A 44 5.39 -12.02 -20.00
C THR A 44 5.80 -11.24 -21.24
N GLU A 45 7.02 -11.47 -21.72
CA GLU A 45 7.57 -10.84 -22.92
C GLU A 45 7.83 -11.91 -23.99
N ASN A 46 7.29 -11.70 -25.18
CA ASN A 46 7.65 -12.48 -26.35
C ASN A 46 9.00 -11.99 -26.89
N LYS A 47 10.05 -12.82 -26.80
CA LYS A 47 11.42 -12.44 -27.22
C LYS A 47 11.62 -12.33 -28.73
N VAL A 48 10.64 -12.73 -29.51
CA VAL A 48 10.65 -12.57 -30.98
C VAL A 48 10.05 -11.23 -31.39
N THR A 49 8.89 -10.89 -30.83
CA THR A 49 8.13 -9.69 -31.24
C THR A 49 8.33 -8.49 -30.31
N GLY A 50 8.88 -8.70 -29.12
CA GLY A 50 8.98 -7.69 -28.06
C GLY A 50 7.64 -7.37 -27.37
N VAL A 51 6.54 -8.00 -27.77
CA VAL A 51 5.22 -7.76 -27.16
C VAL A 51 5.24 -8.20 -25.71
N VAL A 52 4.79 -7.31 -24.82
CA VAL A 52 4.65 -7.56 -23.39
C VAL A 52 3.16 -7.66 -23.05
N THR A 53 2.81 -8.70 -22.30
CA THR A 53 1.48 -8.86 -21.70
C THR A 53 1.61 -8.90 -20.19
N TYR A 54 0.68 -8.27 -19.50
CA TYR A 54 0.62 -8.22 -18.05
C TYR A 54 -0.56 -9.05 -17.55
N GLY A 55 -0.32 -9.82 -16.49
CA GLY A 55 -1.39 -10.44 -15.73
C GLY A 55 -2.04 -9.44 -14.76
N GLU A 56 -3.04 -9.94 -14.03
CA GLU A 56 -3.70 -9.19 -12.98
C GLU A 56 -2.76 -8.93 -11.80
N TRP A 57 -2.98 -7.81 -11.11
CA TRP A 57 -2.32 -7.53 -9.84
C TRP A 57 -2.90 -8.41 -8.73
N THR A 58 -2.04 -8.83 -7.81
CA THR A 58 -2.50 -9.35 -6.51
C THR A 58 -3.25 -8.26 -5.76
N THR A 59 -4.15 -8.66 -4.86
CA THR A 59 -4.80 -7.77 -3.90
C THR A 59 -3.99 -7.68 -2.60
N GLY A 60 -4.31 -6.71 -1.78
CA GLY A 60 -3.76 -6.60 -0.42
C GLY A 60 -4.73 -5.87 0.49
N ASN A 61 -4.43 -5.88 1.79
CA ASN A 61 -5.25 -5.29 2.83
C ASN A 61 -4.38 -4.46 3.76
N TRP A 62 -4.89 -3.34 4.25
CA TRP A 62 -4.32 -2.66 5.42
C TRP A 62 -5.10 -3.10 6.65
N ASP A 63 -4.38 -3.59 7.66
CA ASP A 63 -5.00 -4.01 8.90
C ASP A 63 -5.64 -2.82 9.61
N GLU A 64 -6.74 -3.09 10.32
CA GLU A 64 -7.44 -2.11 11.14
C GLU A 64 -6.49 -1.51 12.19
N VAL A 65 -6.57 -0.19 12.37
CA VAL A 65 -5.78 0.54 13.36
C VAL A 65 -6.72 1.28 14.31
N ILE A 66 -6.65 0.94 15.60
CA ILE A 66 -7.40 1.62 16.65
C ILE A 66 -6.66 2.89 17.07
N SER A 67 -7.34 4.02 16.96
CA SER A 67 -6.90 5.31 17.48
C SER A 67 -7.11 5.32 19.00
N GLY A 68 -6.08 4.91 19.74
CA GLY A 68 -6.09 4.93 21.20
C GLY A 68 -6.22 6.35 21.81
N LYS A 69 -6.57 6.41 23.10
CA LYS A 69 -6.56 7.67 23.85
C LYS A 69 -5.15 8.25 23.95
N ILE A 70 -5.05 9.57 23.84
CA ILE A 70 -3.83 10.34 24.05
C ILE A 70 -4.05 11.24 25.27
N ASP A 71 -3.09 11.27 26.21
CA ASP A 71 -3.21 12.09 27.42
C ASP A 71 -3.44 13.57 27.08
N LYS A 72 -4.30 14.24 27.84
CA LYS A 72 -4.76 15.64 27.63
C LYS A 72 -5.59 15.90 26.37
N TYR A 73 -5.83 14.89 25.53
CA TYR A 73 -6.73 14.99 24.39
C TYR A 73 -8.09 14.35 24.69
N LYS A 74 -9.13 14.83 24.00
CA LYS A 74 -10.41 14.15 23.93
C LYS A 74 -10.28 12.86 23.10
N ALA A 75 -11.33 12.05 23.09
CA ALA A 75 -11.40 10.90 22.19
C ALA A 75 -11.15 11.36 20.73
N PRO A 76 -10.43 10.57 19.93
CA PRO A 76 -10.19 10.88 18.52
C PRO A 76 -11.53 10.97 17.77
N ASP A 77 -11.53 11.80 16.73
CA ASP A 77 -12.67 11.93 15.81
C ASP A 77 -12.91 10.65 15.01
N ILE A 78 -11.84 9.93 14.67
CA ILE A 78 -11.88 8.62 14.03
C ILE A 78 -11.27 7.59 14.99
N PRO A 79 -12.10 6.80 15.71
CA PRO A 79 -11.61 5.85 16.71
C PRO A 79 -10.93 4.62 16.08
N THR A 80 -11.23 4.31 14.82
CA THR A 80 -10.72 3.13 14.11
C THR A 80 -10.63 3.41 12.60
N VAL A 81 -9.55 2.97 11.95
CA VAL A 81 -9.20 3.23 10.52
C VAL A 81 -8.76 1.95 9.80
#